data_AF-A0A7C1ZNA8-F1
#
_entry.id   AF-A0A7C1ZNA8-F1
#
_cell.length_a   1.000
_cell.length_b   1.000
_cell.length_c   1.000
_cell.angle_alpha   90.00
_cell.angle_beta   90.00
_cell.angle_gamma   90.00
#
_symmetry.space_group_name_H-M   'P 1'
#
loop_
_entity.id
_entity.type
_entity.pdbx_description
1 polymer ?
#
loop_
_entity_poly.entity_id
_entity_poly.type
_entity_poly.pdbx_seq_one_letter_code
_entity_poly.pdbx_strand_id
1 'polypeptide(L)'
;MGGKRTRKGKHLLFYFTCIIIVSFLFGEGCIPQKRYQDKQQEQIQQSLMQAKNLMKKGNYKVALKKYQEIAKLFPQIEDKALYEIGLIYAHPKNPDKNFEESLKYFQKLVREFPKSNLRNQAEVWILILQGIKEKEKAIKALKEKISVLQKENKIKSKKINDLEKQIEKLKEIDLTIEEKKRESLP
;
A
#
# COMPACT_ATOMS: atom_id res chain seq x y z
N MET A 1 21.78 -67.45 -66.16
CA MET A 1 22.05 -66.58 -64.99
C MET A 1 21.67 -65.15 -65.35
N GLY A 2 20.89 -64.45 -64.53
CA GLY A 2 20.52 -63.04 -64.77
C GLY A 2 19.29 -62.62 -63.95
N GLY A 3 19.53 -62.03 -62.79
CA GLY A 3 18.56 -61.89 -61.69
C GLY A 3 17.45 -60.83 -61.87
N LYS A 4 16.28 -61.15 -61.30
CA LYS A 4 15.11 -60.27 -61.17
C LYS A 4 15.40 -59.15 -60.16
N ARG A 5 15.48 -57.89 -60.62
CA ARG A 5 15.58 -56.70 -59.74
C ARG A 5 14.19 -56.22 -59.30
N THR A 6 13.98 -56.19 -57.99
CA THR A 6 12.71 -55.94 -57.30
C THR A 6 12.29 -54.47 -57.28
N ARG A 7 11.06 -54.19 -57.72
CA ARG A 7 10.39 -52.87 -57.81
C ARG A 7 10.01 -52.23 -56.44
N LYS A 8 10.45 -52.81 -55.32
CA LYS A 8 10.06 -52.41 -53.94
C LYS A 8 10.93 -51.29 -53.31
N GLY A 9 12.10 -50.98 -53.88
CA GLY A 9 13.04 -49.99 -53.31
C GLY A 9 12.66 -48.51 -53.52
N LYS A 10 11.85 -48.19 -54.54
CA LYS A 10 11.48 -46.80 -54.87
C LYS A 10 10.46 -46.20 -53.89
N HIS A 11 9.56 -47.02 -53.34
CA HIS A 11 8.58 -46.56 -52.35
C HIS A 11 9.25 -46.29 -51.00
N LEU A 12 10.19 -47.14 -50.57
CA LEU A 12 10.96 -46.93 -49.34
C LEU A 12 11.73 -45.59 -49.38
N LEU A 13 12.42 -45.31 -50.49
CA LEU A 13 13.11 -44.02 -50.68
C LEU A 13 12.14 -42.83 -50.61
N PHE A 14 10.96 -42.94 -51.21
CA PHE A 14 9.93 -41.89 -51.17
C PHE A 14 9.39 -41.66 -49.75
N TYR A 15 9.18 -42.72 -48.98
CA TYR A 15 8.77 -42.62 -47.57
C TYR A 15 9.84 -41.96 -46.70
N PHE A 16 11.12 -42.31 -46.87
CA PHE A 16 12.22 -41.66 -46.16
C PHE A 16 12.31 -40.16 -46.50
N THR A 17 12.14 -39.78 -47.76
CA THR A 17 12.11 -38.36 -48.13
C THR A 17 10.93 -37.61 -47.54
N CYS A 18 9.75 -38.22 -47.47
CA CYS A 18 8.58 -37.60 -46.84
C CYS A 18 8.76 -37.43 -45.32
N ILE A 19 9.37 -38.40 -44.64
CA ILE A 19 9.63 -38.30 -43.19
C ILE A 19 10.66 -37.19 -42.90
N ILE A 20 11.71 -37.07 -43.71
CA ILE A 20 12.71 -36.00 -43.56
C ILE A 20 12.08 -34.62 -43.79
N ILE A 21 11.22 -34.48 -44.81
CA ILE A 21 10.51 -33.22 -45.11
C ILE A 21 9.54 -32.85 -43.96
N VAL A 22 8.80 -33.82 -43.43
CA VAL A 22 7.91 -33.62 -42.28
C VAL A 22 8.72 -33.24 -41.02
N SER A 23 9.81 -33.95 -40.73
CA SER A 23 10.68 -33.60 -39.59
C SER A 23 11.35 -32.23 -39.73
N PHE A 24 11.62 -31.75 -40.94
CA PHE A 24 12.13 -30.39 -41.17
C PHE A 24 11.04 -29.33 -40.99
N LEU A 25 9.80 -29.60 -41.41
CA LEU A 25 8.66 -28.69 -41.25
C LEU A 25 8.16 -28.58 -39.80
N PHE A 26 8.35 -29.62 -38.99
CA PHE A 26 8.01 -29.64 -37.56
C PHE A 26 9.23 -29.44 -36.63
N GLY A 27 10.44 -29.31 -37.18
CA GLY A 27 11.71 -29.40 -36.45
C GLY A 27 12.44 -28.08 -36.16
N GLU A 28 11.95 -26.94 -36.62
CA GLU A 28 12.58 -25.64 -36.38
C GLU A 28 11.57 -24.68 -35.70
N GLY A 29 11.68 -24.22 -34.46
CA GLY A 29 12.58 -24.50 -33.35
C GLY A 29 12.08 -23.77 -32.09
N CYS A 30 11.77 -24.49 -31.01
CA CYS A 30 11.38 -23.90 -29.71
C CYS A 30 12.58 -23.60 -28.78
N ILE A 31 13.82 -23.79 -29.24
CA ILE A 31 15.04 -23.67 -28.41
C ILE A 31 15.41 -22.20 -28.10
N PRO A 32 15.31 -21.22 -29.02
CA PRO A 32 15.68 -19.83 -28.73
C PRO A 32 14.74 -19.15 -27.73
N GLN A 33 13.44 -19.45 -27.82
CA GLN A 33 12.40 -18.80 -27.02
C GLN A 33 12.49 -19.21 -25.54
N LYS A 34 12.72 -20.49 -25.26
CA LYS A 34 12.86 -20.99 -23.88
C LYS A 34 14.09 -20.39 -23.18
N ARG A 35 15.23 -20.35 -23.86
CA ARG A 35 16.48 -19.75 -23.33
C ARG A 35 16.36 -18.24 -23.07
N TYR A 36 15.64 -17.51 -23.92
CA TYR A 36 15.36 -16.09 -23.70
C TYR A 36 14.45 -15.86 -22.49
N GLN A 37 13.40 -16.69 -22.37
CA GLN A 37 12.44 -16.63 -21.28
C GLN A 37 13.07 -16.97 -19.92
N ASP A 38 13.99 -17.93 -19.88
CA ASP A 38 14.77 -18.29 -18.69
C ASP A 38 15.65 -17.12 -18.22
N LYS A 39 16.34 -16.45 -19.14
CA LYS A 39 17.18 -15.28 -18.84
C LYS A 39 16.35 -14.09 -18.35
N GLN A 40 15.18 -13.84 -18.95
CA GLN A 40 14.28 -12.77 -18.51
C GLN A 40 13.71 -13.06 -17.10
N GLN A 41 13.34 -14.32 -16.83
CA GLN A 41 12.91 -14.74 -15.50
C GLN A 41 14.00 -14.52 -14.46
N GLU A 42 15.25 -14.88 -14.75
CA GLU A 42 16.38 -14.63 -13.86
C GLU A 42 16.54 -13.14 -13.53
N GLN A 43 16.45 -12.27 -14.55
CA GLN A 43 16.53 -10.81 -14.36
C GLN A 43 15.38 -10.25 -13.51
N ILE A 44 14.16 -10.77 -13.68
CA ILE A 44 13.00 -10.42 -12.86
C ILE A 44 13.26 -10.81 -11.39
N GLN A 45 13.71 -12.05 -11.15
CA GLN A 45 13.96 -12.54 -9.80
C GLN A 45 15.05 -11.71 -9.12
N GLN A 46 16.13 -11.41 -9.82
CA GLN A 46 17.21 -10.57 -9.30
C GLN A 46 16.72 -9.16 -8.96
N SER A 47 15.94 -8.54 -9.84
CA SER A 47 15.40 -7.19 -9.62
C SER A 47 14.45 -7.14 -8.42
N LEU A 48 13.57 -8.13 -8.30
CA LEU A 48 12.67 -8.27 -7.15
C LEU A 48 13.44 -8.51 -5.86
N MET A 49 14.47 -9.35 -5.88
CA MET A 49 15.31 -9.62 -4.71
C MET A 49 16.02 -8.35 -4.24
N GLN A 50 16.57 -7.55 -5.17
CA GLN A 50 17.18 -6.26 -4.85
C GLN A 50 16.17 -5.30 -4.22
N ALA A 51 14.98 -5.13 -4.82
CA ALA A 51 13.93 -4.26 -4.30
C ALA A 51 13.49 -4.69 -2.89
N LYS A 52 13.31 -5.99 -2.66
CA LYS A 52 12.97 -6.55 -1.33
C LYS A 52 14.08 -6.34 -0.31
N ASN A 53 15.34 -6.45 -0.70
CA ASN A 53 16.46 -6.18 0.20
C ASN A 53 16.54 -4.70 0.58
N LEU A 54 16.25 -3.79 -0.36
CA LEU A 54 16.13 -2.36 -0.07
C LEU A 54 15.01 -2.09 0.94
N MET A 55 13.86 -2.76 0.79
CA MET A 55 12.76 -2.69 1.76
C MET A 55 13.18 -3.15 3.16
N LYS A 56 13.82 -4.32 3.26
CA LYS A 56 14.31 -4.87 4.53
C LYS A 56 15.30 -3.93 5.24
N LYS A 57 16.11 -3.22 4.47
CA LYS A 57 17.06 -2.21 4.98
C LYS A 57 16.41 -0.88 5.34
N GLY A 58 15.10 -0.71 5.11
CA GLY A 58 14.38 0.54 5.34
C GLY A 58 14.61 1.61 4.26
N ASN A 59 15.24 1.25 3.14
CA ASN A 59 15.49 2.16 2.02
C ASN A 59 14.24 2.30 1.12
N TYR A 60 13.12 2.73 1.69
CA TYR A 60 11.80 2.77 1.03
C TYR A 60 11.80 3.55 -0.27
N LYS A 61 12.41 4.74 -0.30
CA LYS A 61 12.46 5.61 -1.49
C LYS A 61 13.20 4.95 -2.66
N VAL A 62 14.27 4.21 -2.38
CA VAL A 62 15.05 3.49 -3.40
C VAL A 62 14.30 2.24 -3.84
N ALA A 63 13.69 1.51 -2.90
CA ALA A 63 12.85 0.36 -3.21
C ALA A 63 11.65 0.75 -4.10
N LEU A 64 11.01 1.88 -3.80
CA LEU A 64 9.90 2.44 -4.57
C LEU A 64 10.31 2.68 -6.03
N LYS A 65 11.44 3.37 -6.25
CA LYS A 65 11.99 3.59 -7.59
C LYS A 65 12.27 2.26 -8.31
N LYS A 66 12.81 1.27 -7.59
CA LYS A 66 13.11 -0.05 -8.15
C LYS A 66 11.84 -0.79 -8.58
N TYR A 67 10.78 -0.76 -7.77
CA TYR A 67 9.51 -1.36 -8.17
C TYR A 67 8.81 -0.62 -9.31
N GLN A 68 8.93 0.71 -9.37
CA GLN A 68 8.44 1.50 -10.53
C GLN A 68 9.20 1.14 -11.81
N GLU A 69 10.51 0.89 -11.72
CA GLU A 69 11.31 0.38 -12.84
C GLU A 69 10.85 -1.03 -13.25
N ILE A 70 10.66 -1.93 -12.28
CA ILE A 70 10.17 -3.30 -12.53
C ILE A 70 8.81 -3.28 -13.24
N ALA A 71 7.87 -2.44 -12.80
CA ALA A 71 6.56 -2.29 -13.44
C ALA A 71 6.67 -1.88 -14.92
N LYS A 72 7.65 -1.02 -15.26
CA LYS A 72 7.88 -0.57 -16.64
C LYS A 72 8.60 -1.60 -17.49
N LEU A 73 9.62 -2.26 -16.94
CA LEU A 73 10.47 -3.20 -17.68
C LEU A 73 9.83 -4.58 -17.85
N PHE A 74 8.97 -4.98 -16.91
CA PHE A 74 8.37 -6.31 -16.88
C PHE A 74 6.84 -6.24 -16.73
N PRO A 75 6.10 -5.88 -17.80
CA PRO A 75 4.63 -5.76 -17.77
C PRO A 75 3.92 -7.04 -17.27
N GLN A 76 4.52 -8.22 -17.48
CA GLN A 76 3.98 -9.51 -17.03
C GLN A 76 3.90 -9.67 -15.51
N ILE A 77 4.58 -8.82 -14.74
CA ILE A 77 4.54 -8.77 -13.28
C ILE A 77 4.23 -7.36 -12.75
N GLU A 78 3.60 -6.52 -13.59
CA GLU A 78 3.21 -5.17 -13.19
C GLU A 78 2.26 -5.20 -11.98
N ASP A 79 1.31 -6.15 -11.94
CA ASP A 79 0.40 -6.34 -10.81
C ASP A 79 1.14 -6.51 -9.47
N LYS A 80 2.18 -7.34 -9.45
CA LYS A 80 3.04 -7.55 -8.30
C LYS A 80 3.84 -6.31 -7.93
N ALA A 81 4.35 -5.58 -8.92
CA ALA A 81 5.07 -4.34 -8.69
C ALA A 81 4.14 -3.25 -8.11
N LEU A 82 2.92 -3.10 -8.64
CA LEU A 82 1.91 -2.17 -8.11
C LEU A 82 1.51 -2.53 -6.67
N TYR A 83 1.35 -3.82 -6.37
CA TYR A 83 1.05 -4.28 -5.02
C TYR A 83 2.16 -3.89 -4.04
N GLU A 84 3.41 -4.16 -4.38
CA GLU A 84 4.57 -3.82 -3.54
C GLU A 84 4.74 -2.29 -3.38
N ILE A 85 4.48 -1.50 -4.42
CA ILE A 85 4.45 -0.03 -4.33
C ILE A 85 3.35 0.44 -3.35
N GLY A 86 2.15 -0.15 -3.44
CA GLY A 86 1.07 0.12 -2.50
C GLY A 86 1.48 -0.15 -1.05
N LEU A 87 2.15 -1.29 -0.80
CA LEU A 87 2.68 -1.64 0.52
C LEU A 87 3.74 -0.66 1.01
N ILE A 88 4.63 -0.17 0.14
CA ILE A 88 5.65 0.83 0.49
C ILE A 88 5.01 2.11 1.02
N TYR A 89 4.02 2.61 0.31
CA TYR A 89 3.31 3.83 0.70
C TYR A 89 2.48 3.64 1.98
N ALA A 90 2.00 2.42 2.27
CA ALA A 90 1.30 2.09 3.51
C ALA A 90 2.23 1.76 4.69
N HIS A 91 3.54 1.60 4.45
CA HIS A 91 4.43 1.03 5.46
C HIS A 91 4.60 1.97 6.67
N PRO A 92 4.34 1.51 7.92
CA PRO A 92 4.30 2.40 9.09
C PRO A 92 5.65 3.06 9.41
N LYS A 93 6.74 2.34 9.13
CA LYS A 93 8.13 2.82 9.32
C LYS A 93 8.66 3.64 8.13
N ASN A 94 7.89 3.78 7.05
CA ASN A 94 8.27 4.68 5.96
C ASN A 94 7.99 6.13 6.40
N PRO A 95 9.01 7.00 6.51
CA PRO A 95 8.79 8.40 6.87
C PRO A 95 7.97 9.14 5.80
N ASP A 96 8.09 8.71 4.54
CA ASP A 96 7.34 9.25 3.40
C ASP A 96 6.04 8.46 3.14
N LYS A 97 5.50 7.76 4.14
CA LYS A 97 4.24 7.01 3.99
C LYS A 97 3.12 7.95 3.54
N ASN A 98 2.30 7.47 2.62
CA ASN A 98 1.19 8.22 2.06
C ASN A 98 0.05 7.25 1.73
N PHE A 99 -0.96 7.20 2.61
CA PHE A 99 -2.09 6.29 2.45
C PHE A 99 -2.95 6.60 1.21
N GLU A 100 -2.96 7.85 0.73
CA GLU A 100 -3.68 8.20 -0.49
C GLU A 100 -2.99 7.65 -1.73
N GLU A 101 -1.67 7.75 -1.81
CA GLU A 101 -0.90 7.13 -2.88
C GLU A 101 -1.04 5.61 -2.83
N SER A 102 -0.88 5.01 -1.64
CA SER A 102 -1.09 3.57 -1.44
C SER A 102 -2.44 3.10 -2.01
N LEU A 103 -3.52 3.82 -1.66
CA LEU A 103 -4.87 3.54 -2.13
C LEU A 103 -4.97 3.59 -3.66
N LYS A 104 -4.37 4.61 -4.31
CA LYS A 104 -4.36 4.73 -5.78
C LYS A 104 -3.71 3.51 -6.44
N TYR A 105 -2.58 3.03 -5.92
CA TYR A 105 -1.88 1.86 -6.49
C TYR A 105 -2.69 0.57 -6.33
N PHE A 106 -3.33 0.34 -5.19
CA PHE A 106 -4.21 -0.82 -5.01
C PHE A 106 -5.46 -0.74 -5.89
N GLN A 107 -6.08 0.43 -6.02
CA GLN A 107 -7.20 0.65 -6.93
C GLN A 107 -6.79 0.43 -8.39
N LYS A 108 -5.61 0.90 -8.78
CA LYS A 108 -5.03 0.65 -10.11
C LYS A 108 -4.90 -0.86 -10.36
N LEU A 109 -4.34 -1.61 -9.40
CA LEU A 109 -4.20 -3.06 -9.49
C LEU A 109 -5.55 -3.75 -9.71
N VAL A 110 -6.55 -3.44 -8.88
CA VAL A 110 -7.88 -4.08 -8.98
C VAL A 110 -8.56 -3.78 -10.32
N ARG A 111 -8.39 -2.56 -10.84
CA ARG A 111 -8.99 -2.11 -12.10
C ARG A 111 -8.30 -2.70 -13.33
N GLU A 112 -6.97 -2.66 -13.36
CA GLU A 112 -6.19 -3.01 -14.56
C GLU A 112 -5.82 -4.50 -14.61
N PHE A 113 -5.80 -5.18 -13.45
CA PHE A 113 -5.45 -6.60 -13.35
C PHE A 113 -6.55 -7.41 -12.66
N PRO A 114 -7.77 -7.49 -13.23
CA PRO A 114 -8.92 -8.15 -12.61
C PRO A 114 -8.74 -9.67 -12.42
N LYS A 115 -7.78 -10.29 -13.12
CA LYS A 115 -7.44 -11.72 -12.98
C LYS A 115 -6.20 -11.98 -12.09
N SER A 116 -5.60 -10.94 -11.51
CA SER A 116 -4.43 -11.11 -10.65
C SER A 116 -4.79 -11.86 -9.37
N ASN A 117 -3.92 -12.78 -8.96
CA ASN A 117 -4.03 -13.46 -7.66
C ASN A 117 -3.88 -12.49 -6.47
N LEU A 118 -3.43 -11.25 -6.72
CA LEU A 118 -3.29 -10.20 -5.70
C LEU A 118 -4.52 -9.30 -5.59
N ARG A 119 -5.52 -9.44 -6.48
CA ARG A 119 -6.71 -8.59 -6.51
C ARG A 119 -7.44 -8.54 -5.16
N ASN A 120 -7.75 -9.70 -4.60
CA ASN A 120 -8.48 -9.77 -3.32
C ASN A 120 -7.66 -9.18 -2.17
N GLN A 121 -6.33 -9.36 -2.19
CA GLN A 121 -5.45 -8.74 -1.18
C GLN A 121 -5.43 -7.21 -1.32
N ALA A 122 -5.40 -6.70 -2.56
CA ALA A 122 -5.49 -5.27 -2.83
C ALA A 122 -6.84 -4.68 -2.39
N GLU A 123 -7.96 -5.39 -2.61
CA GLU A 123 -9.28 -4.98 -2.11
C GLU A 123 -9.32 -4.88 -0.58
N VAL A 124 -8.71 -5.82 0.14
CA VAL A 124 -8.57 -5.76 1.60
C VAL A 124 -7.77 -4.52 2.02
N TRP A 125 -6.65 -4.25 1.35
CA TRP A 125 -5.88 -3.02 1.63
C TRP A 125 -6.67 -1.75 1.37
N ILE A 126 -7.48 -1.70 0.30
CA ILE A 126 -8.37 -0.56 0.01
C ILE A 126 -9.31 -0.31 1.19
N LEU A 127 -9.97 -1.36 1.69
CA LEU A 127 -10.88 -1.25 2.84
C LEU A 127 -10.17 -0.77 4.10
N ILE A 128 -8.99 -1.33 4.40
CA ILE A 128 -8.18 -0.94 5.56
C ILE A 128 -7.78 0.54 5.46
N LEU A 129 -7.27 0.98 4.32
CA LEU A 129 -6.81 2.36 4.11
C LEU A 129 -7.95 3.37 4.16
N GLN A 130 -9.12 3.01 3.62
CA GLN A 130 -10.33 3.84 3.75
C GLN A 130 -10.75 3.99 5.22
N GLY A 131 -10.75 2.89 5.98
CA GLY A 131 -11.06 2.91 7.41
C GLY A 131 -10.06 3.74 8.23
N ILE A 132 -8.77 3.71 7.89
CA ILE A 132 -7.77 4.58 8.50
C ILE A 132 -8.07 6.05 8.23
N LYS A 133 -8.36 6.41 6.96
CA LYS A 133 -8.69 7.79 6.56
C LYS A 133 -9.92 8.33 7.28
N GLU A 134 -10.96 7.51 7.45
CA GLU A 134 -12.16 7.88 8.21
C GLU A 134 -11.85 8.11 9.69
N LYS A 135 -11.07 7.22 10.31
CA LYS A 135 -10.64 7.38 11.71
C LYS A 135 -9.78 8.63 11.92
N GLU A 136 -8.87 8.93 10.99
CA GLU A 136 -8.05 10.16 11.05
C GLU A 136 -8.91 11.42 11.04
N LYS A 137 -9.95 11.47 10.19
CA LYS A 137 -10.93 12.58 10.18
C LYS A 137 -11.67 12.68 11.51
N ALA A 138 -12.15 11.56 12.05
CA ALA A 138 -12.85 11.55 13.34
C ALA A 138 -11.95 12.02 14.49
N ILE A 139 -10.69 11.55 14.53
CA ILE A 139 -9.70 11.98 15.52
C ILE A 139 -9.45 13.49 15.43
N LYS A 140 -9.33 14.04 14.21
CA LYS A 140 -9.14 15.48 14.02
C LYS A 140 -10.32 16.28 14.57
N ALA A 141 -11.55 15.90 14.22
CA ALA A 141 -12.76 16.56 14.72
C ALA A 141 -12.88 16.49 16.25
N LEU A 142 -12.55 15.33 16.85
CA LEU A 142 -12.55 15.17 18.31
C LEU A 142 -11.49 16.04 18.98
N LYS A 143 -10.29 16.15 18.40
CA LYS A 143 -9.23 17.03 18.92
C LYS A 143 -9.65 18.50 18.90
N GLU A 144 -10.29 18.95 17.82
CA GLU A 144 -10.82 20.32 17.71
C GLU A 144 -11.87 20.59 18.80
N LYS A 145 -12.82 19.67 18.98
CA LYS A 145 -13.85 19.74 20.03
C LYS A 145 -13.27 19.79 21.43
N ILE A 146 -12.27 18.95 21.73
CA ILE A 146 -11.55 18.97 23.01
C ILE A 146 -10.91 20.35 23.24
N SER A 147 -10.29 20.93 22.21
CA SER A 147 -9.67 22.26 22.33
C SER A 147 -10.67 23.36 22.69
N VAL A 148 -11.88 23.29 22.11
CA VAL A 148 -12.96 24.25 22.39
C VAL A 148 -13.46 24.09 23.83
N LEU A 149 -13.78 22.86 24.24
CA LEU A 149 -14.25 22.58 25.59
C LEU A 149 -13.22 22.94 26.67
N GLN A 150 -11.92 22.76 26.39
CA GLN A 150 -10.85 23.20 27.29
C GLN A 150 -10.83 24.73 27.47
N LYS A 151 -11.06 25.49 26.41
CA LYS A 151 -11.16 26.96 26.49
C LYS A 151 -12.38 27.40 27.29
N GLU A 152 -13.53 26.78 27.04
CA GLU A 152 -14.77 27.08 27.77
C GLU A 152 -14.63 26.78 29.28
N ASN A 153 -14.07 25.63 29.63
CA ASN A 153 -13.80 25.28 31.03
C ASN A 153 -12.85 26.27 31.70
N LYS A 154 -11.82 26.76 30.99
CA LYS A 154 -10.92 27.79 31.51
C LYS A 154 -11.65 29.11 31.78
N ILE A 155 -12.58 29.52 30.91
CA ILE A 155 -13.39 30.73 31.11
C ILE A 155 -14.33 30.55 32.30
N LYS A 156 -15.03 29.42 32.38
CA LYS A 156 -15.92 29.11 33.51
C LYS A 156 -15.17 29.07 34.83
N SER A 157 -13.98 28.45 34.87
CA SER A 157 -13.12 28.42 36.06
C SER A 157 -12.72 29.81 36.52
N LYS A 158 -12.34 30.73 35.61
CA LYS A 158 -12.07 32.13 35.98
C LYS A 158 -13.29 32.81 36.59
N LYS A 159 -14.46 32.63 35.97
CA LYS A 159 -15.72 33.22 36.46
C LYS A 159 -16.08 32.69 37.86
N ILE A 160 -15.88 31.40 38.12
CA ILE A 160 -16.08 30.81 39.43
C ILE A 160 -15.15 31.48 40.45
N ASN A 161 -13.84 31.57 40.16
CA ASN A 161 -12.89 32.22 41.07
C ASN A 161 -13.23 33.70 41.32
N ASP A 162 -13.70 34.42 40.31
CA ASP A 162 -14.09 35.82 40.46
C ASP A 162 -15.35 35.97 41.33
N LEU A 163 -16.34 35.08 41.16
CA LEU A 163 -17.54 35.05 42.00
C LEU A 163 -17.22 34.65 43.45
N GLU A 164 -16.32 33.69 43.67
CA GLU A 164 -15.85 33.31 45.01
C GLU A 164 -15.22 34.51 45.74
N LYS A 165 -14.38 35.29 45.04
CA LYS A 165 -13.81 36.53 45.60
C LYS A 165 -14.87 37.57 45.92
N GLN A 166 -15.92 37.68 45.11
CA GLN A 166 -17.02 38.62 45.39
C GLN A 166 -17.81 38.20 46.63
N ILE A 167 -18.11 36.90 46.75
CA ILE A 167 -18.78 36.34 47.92
C ILE A 167 -17.97 36.60 49.19
N GLU A 168 -16.65 36.40 49.13
CA GLU A 168 -15.79 36.61 50.32
C GLU A 168 -15.78 38.07 50.77
N LYS A 169 -15.67 39.01 49.83
CA LYS A 169 -15.79 40.45 50.15
C LYS A 169 -17.15 40.81 50.76
N LEU A 170 -18.23 40.21 50.27
CA LEU A 170 -19.57 40.46 50.83
C LEU A 170 -19.67 39.95 52.27
N LYS A 171 -19.11 38.77 52.59
CA LYS A 171 -19.06 38.25 53.97
C LYS A 171 -18.27 39.16 54.90
N GLU A 172 -17.11 39.67 54.45
CA GLU A 172 -16.31 40.63 55.23
C GLU A 172 -17.11 41.90 55.54
N ILE A 173 -17.83 42.44 54.54
CA ILE A 173 -18.71 43.60 54.73
C ILE A 173 -19.81 43.29 55.74
N ASP A 174 -20.51 42.15 55.61
CA ASP A 174 -21.58 41.77 56.53
C ASP A 174 -21.08 41.63 57.98
N LEU A 175 -19.91 41.00 58.19
CA LEU A 175 -19.26 40.91 59.50
C LEU A 175 -18.98 42.28 60.10
N THR A 176 -18.40 43.20 59.31
CA THR A 176 -18.08 44.56 59.79
C THR A 176 -19.33 45.38 60.12
N ILE A 177 -20.43 45.17 59.39
CA ILE A 177 -21.72 45.81 59.67
C ILE A 177 -22.30 45.27 60.99
N GLU A 178 -22.21 43.96 61.22
CA GLU A 178 -22.70 43.33 62.44
C GLU A 178 -21.91 43.75 63.69
N GLU A 179 -20.58 43.84 63.58
CA GLU A 179 -19.70 44.36 64.64
C GLU A 179 -20.07 45.80 65.01
N LYS A 180 -20.20 46.69 64.02
CA LYS A 180 -20.63 48.08 64.25
C LYS A 180 -22.01 48.19 64.89
N LYS A 181 -22.94 47.29 64.55
CA LYS A 181 -24.26 47.23 65.19
C LYS A 181 -24.15 46.82 66.66
N ARG A 182 -23.26 45.88 67.01
CA ARG A 182 -23.05 45.47 68.41
C ARG A 182 -22.43 46.59 69.25
N GLU A 183 -21.49 47.36 68.69
CA GLU A 183 -20.84 48.49 69.38
C GLU A 183 -21.76 49.70 69.58
N SER A 184 -22.80 49.84 68.75
CA SER A 184 -23.76 50.97 68.81
C SER A 184 -25.01 50.68 69.64
N LEU A 185 -25.12 49.47 70.22
CA LEU A 185 -26.16 49.12 71.17
C LEU A 185 -25.73 49.55 72.59
N PRO A 186 -26.58 50.26 73.35
CA PRO A 186 -26.26 50.76 74.69
C PRO A 186 -26.19 49.66 75.76
#